data_AF-A0A7J4QB92-F1
#
_entry.id   AF-A0A7J4QB92-F1
#
_cell.length_a   1.000
_cell.length_b   1.000
_cell.length_c   1.000
_cell.angle_alpha   90.00
_cell.angle_beta   90.00
_cell.angle_gamma   90.00
#
_symmetry.space_group_name_H-M   'P 1'
#
loop_
_entity.id
_entity.type
_entity.pdbx_description
1 polymer ?
#
loop_
_entity_poly.entity_id
_entity_poly.type
_entity_poly.pdbx_seq_one_letter_code
_entity_poly.pdbx_strand_id
1 'polypeptide(L)'
;MKRKIMVMGGKTYVISLPAPWIKKYGIKKSEELDVEEENDKVVISTGKKRISKSVKLDISGLDSKLIYRLIHAAYIRGADEIRVSFSNKTESELMRKAANTLIGCVIVEEGSDYILIKDVYGPATEFDPIFKRVFFILN
;
A
#
# COMPACT_ATOMS: atom_id res chain seq x y z
N MET A 1 -26.54 -0.61 2.48
CA MET A 1 -27.36 -1.85 2.49
C MET A 1 -27.55 -2.28 3.94
N LYS A 2 -28.75 -2.68 4.36
CA LYS A 2 -29.02 -3.20 5.72
C LYS A 2 -29.24 -4.71 5.65
N ARG A 3 -28.75 -5.47 6.64
CA ARG A 3 -28.95 -6.91 6.78
C ARG A 3 -29.51 -7.20 8.16
N LYS A 4 -30.41 -8.17 8.25
CA LYS A 4 -30.97 -8.63 9.53
C LYS A 4 -30.04 -9.67 10.14
N ILE A 5 -29.88 -9.63 11.45
CA ILE A 5 -29.16 -10.64 12.21
C ILE A 5 -30.03 -11.91 12.28
N MET A 6 -29.40 -13.06 12.11
CA MET A 6 -30.03 -14.38 12.30
C MET A 6 -29.42 -15.05 13.52
N VAL A 7 -30.21 -15.85 14.23
CA VAL A 7 -29.75 -16.60 15.41
C VAL A 7 -29.53 -18.05 15.01
N MET A 8 -28.34 -18.56 15.30
CA MET A 8 -27.93 -19.94 15.10
C MET A 8 -27.58 -20.55 16.46
N GLY A 9 -28.18 -21.70 16.79
CA GLY A 9 -27.87 -22.42 18.05
C GLY A 9 -28.20 -21.66 19.34
N GLY A 10 -29.09 -20.66 19.29
CA GLY A 10 -29.59 -19.91 20.46
C GLY A 10 -28.60 -18.93 21.11
N LYS A 11 -27.30 -19.04 20.80
CA LYS A 11 -26.25 -18.17 21.38
C LYS A 11 -25.29 -17.59 20.34
N THR A 12 -25.41 -17.98 19.08
CA THR A 12 -24.56 -17.46 17.99
C THR A 12 -25.40 -16.58 17.07
N TYR A 13 -24.91 -15.39 16.79
CA TYR A 13 -25.56 -14.46 15.87
C TYR A 13 -24.75 -14.43 14.57
N VAL A 14 -25.46 -14.48 13.43
CA VAL A 14 -24.83 -14.52 12.11
C VAL A 14 -25.43 -13.43 11.22
N ILE A 15 -24.58 -12.82 10.38
CA ILE A 15 -24.97 -11.87 9.33
C ILE A 15 -24.60 -12.46 7.97
N SER A 16 -25.54 -12.44 7.03
CA SER A 16 -25.29 -12.97 5.69
C SER A 16 -24.43 -11.99 4.87
N LEU A 17 -23.35 -12.48 4.24
CA LEU A 17 -22.61 -11.70 3.26
C LEU A 17 -23.34 -11.67 1.90
N PRO A 18 -23.34 -10.53 1.18
CA PRO A 18 -23.88 -10.45 -0.17
C PRO A 18 -23.16 -11.38 -1.15
N ALA A 19 -23.92 -12.14 -1.95
CA ALA A 19 -23.35 -12.96 -3.03
C ALA A 19 -22.44 -12.18 -4.01
N PRO A 20 -22.70 -10.89 -4.35
CA PRO A 20 -21.77 -10.10 -5.15
C PRO A 20 -20.38 -9.93 -4.52
N TRP A 21 -20.28 -9.85 -3.18
CA TRP A 21 -18.99 -9.73 -2.49
C TRP A 21 -18.19 -11.04 -2.60
N ILE A 22 -18.86 -12.18 -2.41
CA ILE A 22 -18.25 -13.50 -2.56
C ILE A 22 -17.61 -13.65 -3.94
N LYS A 23 -18.33 -13.25 -5.00
CA LYS A 23 -17.81 -13.27 -6.38
C LYS A 23 -16.68 -12.25 -6.60
N LYS A 24 -16.87 -11.00 -6.15
CA LYS A 24 -15.92 -9.90 -6.35
C LYS A 24 -14.57 -10.19 -5.70
N TYR A 25 -14.57 -10.75 -4.50
CA TYR A 25 -13.36 -11.01 -3.71
C TYR A 25 -12.88 -12.47 -3.80
N GLY A 26 -13.54 -13.30 -4.62
CA GLY A 26 -13.16 -14.69 -4.82
C GLY A 26 -13.12 -15.49 -3.52
N ILE A 27 -14.06 -15.23 -2.60
CA ILE A 27 -14.15 -15.91 -1.31
C ILE A 27 -14.70 -17.31 -1.55
N LYS A 28 -13.99 -18.34 -1.06
CA LYS A 28 -14.36 -19.73 -1.22
C LYS A 28 -15.17 -20.22 -0.01
N LYS A 29 -15.93 -21.30 -0.21
CA LYS A 29 -16.62 -21.99 0.88
C LYS A 29 -15.57 -22.47 1.90
N SER A 30 -15.83 -22.23 3.18
CA SER A 30 -14.92 -22.56 4.29
C SER A 30 -13.66 -21.71 4.40
N GLU A 31 -13.57 -20.59 3.67
CA GLU A 31 -12.53 -19.58 3.88
C GLU A 31 -12.90 -18.71 5.09
N GLU A 32 -11.94 -18.46 5.97
CA GLU A 32 -12.08 -17.57 7.12
C GLU A 32 -11.92 -16.11 6.69
N LEU A 33 -12.59 -15.22 7.40
CA LEU A 33 -12.50 -13.77 7.20
C LEU A 33 -12.16 -13.13 8.54
N ASP A 34 -11.32 -12.10 8.50
CA ASP A 34 -11.01 -11.32 9.69
C ASP A 34 -12.18 -10.41 10.01
N VAL A 35 -12.55 -10.35 11.29
CA VAL A 35 -13.63 -9.49 11.79
C VAL A 35 -13.09 -8.70 12.96
N GLU A 36 -13.03 -7.38 12.80
CA GLU A 36 -12.46 -6.47 13.79
C GLU A 36 -13.48 -5.40 14.17
N GLU A 37 -13.42 -4.93 15.43
CA GLU A 37 -14.21 -3.81 15.92
C GLU A 37 -13.38 -2.53 15.84
N GLU A 38 -13.87 -1.55 15.09
CA GLU A 38 -13.27 -0.22 14.96
C GLU A 38 -14.27 0.84 15.42
N ASN A 39 -14.13 1.30 16.67
CA ASN A 39 -15.01 2.31 17.29
C ASN A 39 -16.50 1.91 17.23
N ASP A 40 -17.27 2.52 16.33
CA ASP A 40 -18.70 2.28 16.11
C ASP A 40 -18.98 1.33 14.92
N LYS A 41 -17.95 0.63 14.43
CA LYS A 41 -18.02 -0.21 13.21
C LYS A 41 -17.48 -1.61 13.43
N VAL A 42 -18.02 -2.55 12.65
CA VAL A 42 -17.46 -3.89 12.47
C VAL A 42 -16.89 -3.96 11.05
N VAL A 43 -15.60 -4.22 10.96
CA VAL A 43 -14.86 -4.32 9.69
C VAL A 43 -14.65 -5.80 9.37
N ILE A 44 -14.99 -6.20 8.15
CA ILE A 44 -14.77 -7.56 7.65
C ILE A 44 -13.72 -7.49 6.54
N SER A 45 -12.61 -8.18 6.74
CA SER A 45 -11.47 -8.21 5.83
C SER A 45 -11.22 -9.63 5.34
N THR A 46 -10.78 -9.77 4.09
CA THR A 46 -10.65 -11.10 3.47
C THR A 46 -9.35 -11.85 3.83
N GLY A 47 -8.56 -11.39 4.81
CA GLY A 47 -7.25 -11.94 5.19
C GLY A 47 -6.16 -11.92 4.11
N LYS A 48 -6.57 -11.80 2.84
CA LYS A 48 -5.74 -11.50 1.69
C LYS A 48 -5.21 -10.09 1.90
N LYS A 49 -4.03 -9.97 2.53
CA LYS A 49 -3.15 -8.82 2.34
C LYS A 49 -3.27 -8.44 0.88
N ARG A 50 -3.64 -7.18 0.61
CA ARG A 50 -3.53 -6.61 -0.73
C ARG A 50 -2.18 -7.10 -1.26
N ILE A 51 -2.17 -7.85 -2.36
CA ILE A 51 -0.91 -8.29 -2.97
C ILE A 51 -0.21 -6.98 -3.32
N SER A 52 0.75 -6.59 -2.49
CA SER A 52 1.55 -5.38 -2.68
C SER A 52 2.13 -5.49 -4.07
N LYS A 53 1.82 -4.51 -4.92
CA LYS A 53 2.45 -4.40 -6.22
C LYS A 53 3.87 -3.88 -5.99
N SER A 54 4.77 -4.81 -5.67
CA SER A 54 6.17 -4.53 -5.48
C SER A 54 6.92 -4.56 -6.81
N VAL A 55 7.72 -3.54 -7.07
CA VAL A 55 8.60 -3.44 -8.24
C VAL A 55 10.04 -3.32 -7.77
N LYS A 56 10.94 -4.10 -8.39
CA LYS A 56 12.38 -3.95 -8.21
C LYS A 56 12.96 -3.30 -9.46
N LEU A 57 13.73 -2.24 -9.27
CA LEU A 57 14.44 -1.52 -10.34
C LEU A 57 15.93 -1.54 -10.01
N ASP A 58 16.74 -1.75 -11.03
CA ASP A 58 18.18 -1.51 -10.98
C ASP A 58 18.46 -0.30 -11.87
N ILE A 59 19.06 0.75 -11.29
CA ILE A 59 19.38 2.00 -11.98
C ILE A 59 20.89 2.18 -12.23
N SER A 60 21.69 1.17 -11.91
CA SER A 60 23.14 1.23 -12.04
C SER A 60 23.58 1.50 -13.48
N GLY A 61 24.29 2.60 -13.69
CA GLY A 61 24.78 3.01 -15.00
C GLY A 61 23.72 3.59 -15.94
N LEU A 62 22.49 3.83 -15.45
CA LEU A 62 21.45 4.48 -16.25
C LEU A 62 21.62 6.01 -16.25
N ASP A 63 21.21 6.64 -17.35
CA ASP A 63 21.16 8.10 -17.41
C ASP A 63 20.04 8.66 -16.52
N SER A 64 20.22 9.89 -16.06
CA SER A 64 19.26 10.54 -15.15
C SER A 64 17.83 10.58 -15.71
N LYS A 65 17.65 10.84 -17.01
CA LYS A 65 16.31 10.92 -17.62
C LYS A 65 15.61 9.56 -17.62
N LEU A 66 16.36 8.49 -17.89
CA LEU A 66 15.83 7.13 -17.83
C LEU A 66 15.48 6.70 -16.40
N ILE A 67 16.31 7.07 -15.41
CA ILE A 67 16.02 6.85 -13.98
C ILE A 67 14.67 7.47 -13.62
N TYR A 68 14.47 8.76 -13.89
CA TYR A 68 13.21 9.45 -13.64
C TYR A 68 12.03 8.75 -14.34
N ARG A 69 12.21 8.33 -15.60
CA ARG A 69 11.15 7.68 -16.38
C ARG A 69 10.75 6.32 -15.79
N LEU A 70 11.70 5.51 -15.35
CA LEU A 70 11.42 4.18 -14.78
C LEU A 70 10.64 4.28 -13.46
N ILE A 71 11.04 5.22 -12.61
CA ILE A 71 10.40 5.46 -11.31
C ILE A 71 8.96 5.96 -11.52
N HIS A 72 8.77 6.95 -12.38
CA HIS A 72 7.43 7.45 -12.72
C HIS A 72 6.58 6.38 -13.39
N ALA A 73 7.15 5.51 -14.22
CA ALA A 73 6.42 4.40 -14.82
C ALA A 73 5.96 3.38 -13.75
N ALA A 74 6.80 3.05 -12.78
CA ALA A 74 6.42 2.17 -11.66
C ALA A 74 5.28 2.81 -10.83
N TYR A 75 5.41 4.11 -10.53
CA TYR A 75 4.39 4.89 -9.83
C TYR A 75 3.05 4.94 -10.59
N ILE A 76 3.05 5.30 -11.88
CA ILE A 76 1.83 5.39 -12.71
C ILE A 76 1.14 4.02 -12.86
N ARG A 77 1.89 2.92 -12.82
CA ARG A 77 1.32 1.55 -12.84
C ARG A 77 0.73 1.13 -11.48
N GLY A 78 0.77 2.01 -10.48
CA GLY A 78 0.22 1.81 -9.15
C GLY A 78 1.00 0.80 -8.33
N ALA A 79 2.34 0.88 -8.37
CA ALA A 79 3.20 0.11 -7.48
C ALA A 79 3.05 0.60 -6.03
N ASP A 80 2.79 -0.33 -5.12
CA ASP A 80 2.69 -0.05 -3.67
C ASP A 80 4.08 0.08 -3.04
N GLU A 81 5.05 -0.65 -3.60
CA GLU A 81 6.44 -0.68 -3.16
C GLU A 81 7.38 -0.60 -4.37
N ILE A 82 8.37 0.29 -4.33
CA ILE A 82 9.41 0.40 -5.36
C ILE A 82 10.76 0.28 -4.65
N ARG A 83 11.44 -0.85 -4.84
CA ARG A 83 12.83 -1.04 -4.39
C ARG A 83 13.77 -0.72 -5.53
N VAL A 84 14.64 0.26 -5.33
CA VAL A 84 15.57 0.74 -6.35
C VAL A 84 17.00 0.47 -5.89
N SER A 85 17.75 -0.32 -6.65
CA SER A 85 19.17 -0.59 -6.44
C SER A 85 20.03 0.36 -7.27
N PHE A 86 21.17 0.80 -6.71
CA PHE A 86 22.11 1.72 -7.34
C PHE A 86 23.57 1.34 -7.03
N SER A 87 24.50 1.82 -7.84
CA SER A 87 25.93 1.51 -7.73
C SER A 87 26.76 2.66 -7.17
N ASN A 88 26.26 3.90 -7.19
CA ASN A 88 27.02 5.05 -6.71
C ASN A 88 26.16 6.11 -5.99
N LYS A 89 26.84 7.02 -5.28
CA LYS A 89 26.20 8.09 -4.49
C LYS A 89 25.41 9.08 -5.35
N THR A 90 25.86 9.34 -6.57
CA THR A 90 25.18 10.25 -7.50
C THR A 90 23.82 9.70 -7.92
N GLU A 91 23.73 8.41 -8.24
CA GLU A 91 22.48 7.70 -8.54
C GLU A 91 21.53 7.73 -7.33
N SER A 92 22.07 7.52 -6.13
CA SER A 92 21.29 7.60 -4.88
C SER A 92 20.69 8.99 -4.65
N GLU A 93 21.45 10.07 -4.89
CA GLU A 93 20.96 11.44 -4.78
C GLU A 93 19.90 11.79 -5.84
N LEU A 94 20.10 11.34 -7.08
CA LEU A 94 19.13 11.49 -8.16
C LEU A 94 17.82 10.74 -7.85
N MET A 95 17.93 9.52 -7.35
CA MET A 95 16.80 8.71 -6.92
C MET A 95 16.03 9.41 -5.80
N ARG A 96 16.72 9.99 -4.82
CA ARG A 96 16.10 10.79 -3.75
C ARG A 96 15.26 11.95 -4.29
N LYS A 97 15.84 12.71 -5.23
CA LYS A 97 15.14 13.82 -5.89
C LYS A 97 13.92 13.33 -6.66
N ALA A 98 14.05 12.22 -7.40
CA ALA A 98 12.94 11.62 -8.14
C ALA A 98 11.83 11.11 -7.22
N ALA A 99 12.16 10.40 -6.14
CA ALA A 99 11.19 9.93 -5.15
C ALA A 99 10.40 11.08 -4.53
N ASN A 100 11.05 12.22 -4.24
CA ASN A 100 10.39 13.40 -3.69
C ASN A 100 9.40 14.07 -4.65
N THR A 101 9.44 13.74 -5.95
CA THR A 101 8.42 14.21 -6.92
C THR A 101 7.16 13.35 -6.94
N LEU A 102 7.18 12.17 -6.30
CA LEU A 102 6.05 11.26 -6.27
C LEU A 102 5.10 11.62 -5.12
N ILE A 103 3.91 12.10 -5.46
CA ILE A 103 2.88 12.45 -4.47
C ILE A 103 2.40 11.17 -3.78
N GLY A 104 2.25 11.22 -2.45
CA GLY A 104 1.78 10.06 -1.69
C GLY A 104 2.81 8.95 -1.53
N CYS A 105 4.06 9.13 -2.00
CA CYS A 105 5.13 8.18 -1.75
C CYS A 105 6.14 8.69 -0.73
N VAL A 106 6.66 7.81 0.11
CA VAL A 106 7.72 8.10 1.09
C VAL A 106 8.86 7.09 0.97
N ILE A 107 10.08 7.54 1.21
CA ILE A 107 11.23 6.65 1.39
C ILE A 107 11.11 6.08 2.80
N VAL A 108 10.99 4.76 2.93
CA VAL A 108 10.80 4.07 4.23
C VAL A 108 12.05 3.34 4.71
N GLU A 109 12.95 3.00 3.79
CA GLU A 109 14.19 2.28 4.07
C GLU A 109 15.26 2.70 3.08
N GLU A 110 16.49 2.77 3.56
CA GLU A 110 17.64 3.10 2.74
C GLU A 110 18.85 2.29 3.22
N GLY A 111 19.44 1.55 2.30
CA GLY A 111 20.68 0.81 2.51
C GLY A 111 21.85 1.43 1.77
N SER A 112 22.98 0.74 1.81
CA SER A 112 24.22 1.13 1.11
C SER A 112 24.08 1.19 -0.41
N ASP A 113 23.19 0.38 -0.97
CA ASP A 113 23.05 0.10 -2.40
C ASP A 113 21.58 0.08 -2.86
N TYR A 114 20.63 0.49 -2.00
CA TYR A 114 19.22 0.55 -2.36
C TYR A 114 18.42 1.60 -1.59
N ILE A 115 17.29 2.02 -2.18
CA ILE A 115 16.23 2.82 -1.55
C ILE A 115 14.91 2.07 -1.71
N LEU A 116 14.09 2.02 -0.64
CA LEU A 116 12.72 1.51 -0.68
C LEU A 116 11.73 2.66 -0.56
N ILE A 117 10.86 2.77 -1.57
CA ILE A 117 9.79 3.76 -1.65
C ILE A 117 8.46 3.05 -1.46
N LYS A 118 7.60 3.58 -0.62
CA LYS A 118 6.23 3.08 -0.43
C LYS A 118 5.21 4.15 -0.78
N ASP A 119 4.17 3.73 -1.48
CA ASP A 119 2.92 4.48 -1.56
C ASP A 119 2.21 4.38 -0.20
N VAL A 120 1.93 5.53 0.41
CA VAL A 120 1.23 5.66 1.69
C VAL A 120 -0.24 6.08 1.49
N TYR A 121 -0.76 6.04 0.26
CA TYR A 121 -2.18 6.19 0.00
C TYR A 121 -2.93 4.90 0.40
N GLY A 122 -3.19 4.77 1.70
CA GLY A 122 -3.85 3.64 2.37
C GLY A 122 -4.79 4.09 3.50
N PRO A 123 -5.45 3.16 4.23
CA PRO A 123 -6.38 3.51 5.31
C PRO A 123 -5.71 4.44 6.33
N ALA A 124 -6.52 5.24 7.03
CA ALA A 124 -6.15 6.40 7.85
C ALA A 124 -5.02 6.19 8.88
N THR A 125 -4.63 4.94 9.14
CA THR A 125 -3.58 4.52 10.04
C THR A 125 -2.15 4.74 9.53
N GLU A 126 -1.93 5.03 8.24
CA GLU A 126 -0.59 5.30 7.66
C GLU A 126 -0.30 6.79 7.41
N PHE A 127 -1.04 7.69 8.04
CA PHE A 127 -0.94 9.14 7.78
C PHE A 127 0.22 9.86 8.49
N ASP A 128 0.85 9.25 9.51
CA ASP A 128 1.91 9.89 10.30
C ASP A 128 3.12 10.40 9.50
N PRO A 129 3.65 9.67 8.49
CA PRO A 129 4.77 10.14 7.68
C PRO A 129 4.41 11.35 6.79
N ILE A 130 3.15 11.41 6.32
CA ILE A 130 2.65 12.48 5.45
C ILE A 130 2.49 13.78 6.24
N PHE A 131 1.96 13.70 7.47
CA PHE A 131 1.80 14.87 8.33
C PHE A 131 3.14 15.54 8.65
N LYS A 132 4.19 14.76 8.95
CA LYS A 132 5.54 15.32 9.15
C LYS A 132 6.02 16.10 7.92
N ARG A 133 5.82 15.58 6.72
CA ARG A 133 6.24 16.27 5.48
C ARG A 133 5.48 17.56 5.22
N VAL A 134 4.15 17.57 5.39
CA VAL A 134 3.35 18.79 5.22
C VAL A 134 3.81 19.88 6.21
N PHE A 135 4.14 19.50 7.45
CA PHE A 135 4.62 20.42 8.47
C PHE A 135 5.99 21.04 8.13
N PHE A 136 6.88 20.28 7.47
CA PHE A 136 8.20 20.74 7.02
C PHE A 136 8.17 21.57 5.73
N ILE A 137 7.07 21.54 4.96
CA ILE A 137 6.91 22.38 3.76
C ILE A 137 6.30 23.75 4.10
N LEU A 138 5.55 23.82 5.20
CA LEU A 138 4.82 25.02 5.63
C LEU A 138 5.56 25.87 6.68
N ASN A 139 6.76 25.46 7.11
CA ASN A 139 7.69 26.25 7.93
C ASN A 139 9.06 26.30 7.25
#